data_AF-A0A7V5P1E1-F1
#
_entry.id   AF-A0A7V5P1E1-F1
#
_cell.length_a   1.000
_cell.length_b   1.000
_cell.length_c   1.000
_cell.angle_alpha   90.00
_cell.angle_beta   90.00
_cell.angle_gamma   90.00
#
_symmetry.space_group_name_H-M   'P 1'
#
loop_
_entity.id
_entity.type
_entity.pdbx_description
1 polymer ?
#
loop_
_entity_poly.entity_id
_entity_poly.type
_entity_poly.pdbx_seq_one_letter_code
_entity_poly.pdbx_strand_id
1 'polypeptide(L)'
;MGEGKILVVGGGISGVTAAVEAAEMEYDVILVEKEPYLGGRVNQLRYYFPKLCPPTCGLEINYRRIKENPRIEFYTMATVKNIEGSPGNYKVTVEIAPRYVNENCTCCGECEKVCQGEREDTFNFGLGKTKAIYLPHEHAFPARYVLDKAALAEGDLERILEACKYNAIEPDMQPQTLTFEVGAIIWATGWKPYDATKLTNLKYGQPGFENVITNMQ
;
A
#
# COMPACT_ATOMS: atom_id res chain seq x y z
N MET A 1 -4.86 -15.30 25.58
CA MET A 1 -4.84 -16.42 24.62
C MET A 1 -5.48 -15.90 23.35
N GLY A 2 -4.74 -15.88 22.24
CA GLY A 2 -5.17 -15.32 20.95
C GLY A 2 -6.28 -16.11 20.23
N GLU A 3 -7.19 -16.73 20.98
CA GLU A 3 -8.34 -17.44 20.43
C GLU A 3 -9.27 -16.42 19.75
N GLY A 4 -9.30 -16.46 18.41
CA GLY A 4 -10.26 -15.71 17.59
C GLY A 4 -9.70 -14.55 16.77
N LYS A 5 -8.43 -14.15 16.93
CA LYS A 5 -7.84 -13.09 16.09
C LYS A 5 -7.07 -13.68 14.90
N ILE A 6 -7.31 -13.16 13.70
CA ILE A 6 -6.69 -13.59 12.45
C ILE A 6 -5.80 -12.46 11.92
N LEU A 7 -4.54 -12.77 11.60
CA LEU A 7 -3.67 -11.86 10.86
C LEU A 7 -3.77 -12.15 9.36
N VAL A 8 -4.07 -11.14 8.55
CA VAL A 8 -3.99 -11.20 7.09
C VAL A 8 -2.80 -10.38 6.62
N VAL A 9 -1.88 -11.02 5.90
CA VAL A 9 -0.64 -10.41 5.40
C VAL A 9 -0.76 -10.17 3.90
N GLY A 10 -0.88 -8.90 3.50
CA GLY A 10 -1.06 -8.45 2.12
C GLY A 10 -2.47 -7.94 1.87
N GLY A 11 -2.59 -6.66 1.55
CA GLY A 11 -3.80 -5.92 1.24
C GLY A 11 -4.21 -5.92 -0.22
N GLY A 12 -3.78 -6.90 -1.02
CA GLY A 12 -4.35 -7.13 -2.36
C GLY A 12 -5.79 -7.65 -2.29
N ILE A 13 -6.44 -7.85 -3.44
CA ILE A 13 -7.84 -8.34 -3.47
C ILE A 13 -8.06 -9.60 -2.62
N SER A 14 -7.13 -10.57 -2.67
CA SER A 14 -7.24 -11.81 -1.91
C SER A 14 -7.24 -11.58 -0.40
N GLY A 15 -6.35 -10.72 0.10
CA GLY A 15 -6.28 -10.43 1.53
C GLY A 15 -7.38 -9.50 2.01
N VAL A 16 -7.77 -8.52 1.20
CA VAL A 16 -8.95 -7.68 1.45
C VAL A 16 -10.21 -8.53 1.57
N THR A 17 -10.45 -9.45 0.62
CA THR A 17 -11.57 -10.38 0.70
C THR A 17 -11.45 -11.27 1.94
N ALA A 18 -10.28 -11.88 2.19
CA ALA A 18 -10.10 -12.75 3.36
C ALA A 18 -10.39 -12.02 4.68
N ALA A 19 -9.96 -10.76 4.80
CA ALA A 19 -10.20 -9.96 5.99
C ALA A 19 -11.69 -9.66 6.20
N VAL A 20 -12.37 -9.26 5.12
CA VAL A 20 -13.79 -8.92 5.19
C VAL A 20 -14.65 -10.14 5.50
N GLU A 21 -14.45 -11.24 4.78
CA GLU A 21 -15.24 -12.45 4.97
C GLU A 21 -14.97 -13.09 6.35
N ALA A 22 -13.73 -13.05 6.84
CA ALA A 22 -13.42 -13.51 8.20
C ALA A 22 -14.11 -12.66 9.27
N ALA A 23 -14.14 -11.33 9.10
CA ALA A 23 -14.81 -10.44 10.03
C ALA A 23 -16.34 -10.57 10.02
N GLU A 24 -16.94 -10.90 8.87
CA GLU A 24 -18.37 -11.21 8.76
C GLU A 24 -18.74 -12.54 9.44
N MET A 25 -17.76 -13.42 9.64
CA MET A 25 -17.88 -14.63 10.48
C MET A 25 -17.54 -14.36 11.95
N GLU A 26 -17.57 -13.09 12.37
CA GLU A 26 -17.37 -12.63 13.76
C GLU A 26 -15.95 -12.80 14.33
N TYR A 27 -14.94 -13.04 13.49
CA TYR A 27 -13.54 -13.02 13.91
C TYR A 27 -12.97 -11.60 13.93
N ASP A 28 -12.06 -11.33 14.86
CA ASP A 28 -11.29 -10.09 14.84
C ASP A 28 -10.12 -10.24 13.86
N VAL A 29 -9.90 -9.24 13.02
CA VAL A 29 -8.93 -9.32 11.93
C VAL A 29 -7.95 -8.15 12.01
N ILE A 30 -6.66 -8.47 11.90
CA ILE A 30 -5.61 -7.49 11.62
C ILE A 30 -5.18 -7.68 10.16
N LEU A 31 -5.32 -6.65 9.35
CA LEU A 31 -4.85 -6.62 7.96
C LEU A 31 -3.58 -5.77 7.86
N VAL A 32 -2.47 -6.35 7.44
CA VAL A 32 -1.21 -5.61 7.22
C VAL A 32 -0.87 -5.53 5.73
N GLU A 33 -0.51 -4.33 5.27
CA GLU A 33 -0.09 -4.05 3.90
C GLU A 33 1.21 -3.25 3.89
N LYS A 34 2.17 -3.70 3.09
CA LYS A 34 3.50 -3.11 2.96
C LYS A 34 3.45 -1.74 2.30
N GLU A 35 2.63 -1.60 1.27
CA GLU A 35 2.45 -0.37 0.51
C GLU A 35 1.57 0.64 1.29
N PRO A 36 1.59 1.93 0.92
CA PRO A 36 0.75 2.95 1.56
C PRO A 36 -0.75 2.85 1.21
N TYR A 37 -1.18 1.81 0.50
CA TYR A 37 -2.55 1.65 0.04
C TYR A 37 -2.92 0.17 -0.09
N LEU A 38 -4.21 -0.15 0.04
CA LEU A 38 -4.79 -1.46 -0.28
C LEU A 38 -5.11 -1.58 -1.77
N GLY A 39 -5.33 -2.81 -2.23
CA GLY A 39 -5.78 -3.17 -3.59
C GLY A 39 -4.76 -3.98 -4.37
N GLY A 40 -3.47 -3.80 -4.07
CA GLY A 40 -2.37 -4.49 -4.71
C GLY A 40 -2.38 -4.33 -6.24
N ARG A 41 -1.90 -5.34 -6.96
CA ARG A 41 -1.76 -5.28 -8.44
C ARG A 41 -3.06 -5.18 -9.20
N VAL A 42 -4.16 -5.65 -8.61
CA VAL A 42 -5.48 -5.53 -9.24
C VAL A 42 -5.83 -4.06 -9.47
N ASN A 43 -5.38 -3.18 -8.59
CA ASN A 43 -5.62 -1.75 -8.74
C ASN A 43 -4.78 -1.09 -9.87
N GLN A 44 -3.73 -1.76 -10.35
CA GLN A 44 -2.93 -1.29 -11.50
C GLN A 44 -3.54 -1.71 -12.85
N LEU A 45 -4.55 -2.57 -12.85
CA LEU A 45 -5.19 -3.01 -14.09
C LEU A 45 -6.24 -2.00 -14.55
N ARG A 46 -6.28 -1.75 -15.87
CA ARG A 46 -7.34 -0.91 -16.45
C ARG A 46 -8.70 -1.60 -16.37
N TYR A 47 -8.78 -2.85 -16.82
CA TYR A 47 -10.00 -3.67 -16.83
C TYR A 47 -9.68 -5.13 -16.46
N TYR A 48 -10.65 -5.83 -15.86
CA TYR A 48 -10.54 -7.27 -15.60
C TYR A 48 -11.53 -8.09 -16.45
N PHE A 49 -11.05 -9.22 -16.97
CA PHE A 49 -11.85 -10.19 -17.71
C PHE A 49 -12.76 -11.00 -16.75
N PRO A 50 -13.95 -11.46 -17.18
CA PRO A 50 -14.61 -11.25 -18.48
C PRO A 50 -15.44 -9.98 -18.56
N LYS A 51 -15.67 -9.29 -17.45
CA LYS A 51 -16.61 -8.17 -17.37
C LYS A 51 -16.11 -6.90 -18.05
N LEU A 52 -14.80 -6.77 -18.26
CA LEU A 52 -14.13 -5.59 -18.80
C LEU A 52 -14.46 -4.30 -18.02
N CYS A 53 -14.69 -4.44 -16.72
CA CYS A 53 -14.93 -3.31 -15.82
C CYS A 53 -13.63 -2.88 -15.14
N PRO A 54 -13.53 -1.61 -14.72
CA PRO A 54 -12.45 -1.16 -13.84
C PRO A 54 -12.47 -1.95 -12.52
N PRO A 55 -11.32 -2.44 -12.05
CA PRO A 55 -11.23 -3.17 -10.79
C PRO A 55 -11.53 -2.31 -9.57
N THR A 56 -11.36 -0.98 -9.68
CA THR A 56 -11.66 0.00 -8.64
C THR A 56 -13.08 -0.15 -8.08
N CYS A 57 -14.07 -0.43 -8.93
CA CYS A 57 -15.46 -0.64 -8.51
C CYS A 57 -15.60 -1.79 -7.48
N GLY A 58 -14.93 -2.92 -7.71
CA GLY A 58 -14.95 -4.05 -6.78
C GLY A 58 -14.13 -3.79 -5.51
N LEU A 59 -13.04 -3.04 -5.64
CA LEU A 59 -12.17 -2.67 -4.52
C LEU A 59 -12.86 -1.69 -3.57
N GLU A 60 -13.51 -0.64 -4.10
CA GLU A 60 -14.20 0.39 -3.33
C GLU A 60 -15.32 -0.19 -2.46
N ILE A 61 -16.05 -1.19 -2.95
CA ILE A 61 -17.06 -1.93 -2.17
C ILE A 61 -16.42 -2.56 -0.93
N ASN A 62 -15.25 -3.20 -1.09
CA ASN A 62 -14.56 -3.83 0.01
C ASN A 62 -13.89 -2.82 0.95
N TYR A 63 -13.36 -1.70 0.44
CA TYR A 63 -12.83 -0.63 1.29
C TYR A 63 -13.91 -0.03 2.18
N ARG A 64 -15.13 0.11 1.66
CA ARG A 64 -16.28 0.53 2.46
C ARG A 64 -16.60 -0.50 3.56
N ARG A 65 -16.65 -1.79 3.22
CA ARG A 65 -16.84 -2.87 4.21
C ARG A 65 -15.76 -2.85 5.29
N ILE A 66 -14.49 -2.65 4.91
CA ILE A 66 -13.38 -2.52 5.87
C ILE A 66 -13.58 -1.30 6.77
N LYS A 67 -13.89 -0.14 6.20
CA LYS A 67 -14.03 1.12 6.96
C LYS A 67 -15.17 1.09 7.97
N GLU A 68 -16.27 0.41 7.63
CA GLU A 68 -17.48 0.34 8.47
C GLU A 68 -17.44 -0.83 9.47
N ASN A 69 -16.50 -1.77 9.34
CA ASN A 69 -16.43 -2.96 10.19
C ASN A 69 -15.47 -2.78 11.38
N PRO A 70 -15.97 -2.73 12.64
CA PRO A 70 -15.13 -2.52 13.82
C PRO A 70 -14.24 -3.71 14.18
N ARG A 71 -14.46 -4.89 13.57
CA ARG A 71 -13.61 -6.08 13.78
C ARG A 71 -12.38 -6.09 12.89
N ILE A 72 -12.29 -5.19 11.92
CA ILE A 72 -11.14 -5.10 11.01
C ILE A 72 -10.28 -3.91 11.40
N GLU A 73 -9.09 -4.21 11.86
CA GLU A 73 -8.03 -3.23 12.03
C GLU A 73 -7.04 -3.38 10.88
N PHE A 74 -6.66 -2.29 10.22
CA PHE A 74 -5.71 -2.35 9.11
C PHE A 74 -4.55 -1.39 9.28
N TYR A 75 -3.37 -1.85 8.84
CA TYR A 75 -2.13 -1.11 8.90
C TYR A 75 -1.46 -1.12 7.52
N THR A 76 -1.36 0.06 6.90
CA THR A 76 -0.50 0.27 5.72
C THR A 76 0.91 0.64 6.14
N MET A 77 1.87 0.61 5.21
CA MET A 77 3.29 0.79 5.53
C MET A 77 3.82 -0.29 6.50
N ALA A 78 3.12 -1.41 6.62
CA ALA A 78 3.32 -2.42 7.64
C ALA A 78 3.94 -3.71 7.05
N THR A 79 5.05 -4.16 7.62
CA THR A 79 5.76 -5.37 7.20
C THR A 79 5.95 -6.31 8.37
N VAL A 80 5.56 -7.58 8.19
CA VAL A 80 5.85 -8.65 9.16
C VAL A 80 7.35 -8.90 9.21
N LYS A 81 7.94 -8.82 10.40
CA LYS A 81 9.38 -9.04 10.64
C LYS A 81 9.68 -10.40 11.24
N ASN A 82 8.83 -10.86 12.15
CA ASN A 82 9.05 -12.11 12.87
C ASN A 82 7.71 -12.80 13.18
N ILE A 83 7.70 -14.13 13.12
CA ILE A 83 6.56 -14.96 13.50
C ILE A 83 7.09 -16.06 14.41
N GLU A 84 6.59 -16.10 15.63
CA GLU A 84 6.92 -17.11 16.64
C GLU A 84 5.64 -17.86 17.05
N GLY A 85 5.82 -19.05 17.63
CA GLY A 85 4.72 -19.86 18.15
C GLY A 85 4.28 -21.00 17.23
N SER A 86 3.05 -21.46 17.42
CA SER A 86 2.49 -22.64 16.75
C SER A 86 1.02 -22.40 16.37
N PRO A 87 0.39 -23.26 15.55
CA PRO A 87 -1.02 -23.10 15.19
C PRO A 87 -1.92 -22.85 16.41
N GLY A 88 -2.76 -21.82 16.34
CA GLY A 88 -3.62 -21.38 17.45
C GLY A 88 -2.98 -20.40 18.44
N ASN A 89 -1.65 -20.21 18.40
CA ASN A 89 -0.93 -19.31 19.30
C ASN A 89 0.33 -18.76 18.64
N TYR A 90 0.14 -17.81 17.72
CA TYR A 90 1.24 -17.07 17.08
C TYR A 90 1.46 -15.73 17.77
N LYS A 91 2.73 -15.36 17.87
CA LYS A 91 3.16 -14.00 18.21
C LYS A 91 3.86 -13.41 16.99
N VAL A 92 3.29 -12.36 16.43
CA VAL A 92 3.77 -11.74 15.19
C VAL A 92 4.24 -10.33 15.45
N THR A 93 5.48 -10.04 15.07
CA THR A 93 6.06 -8.70 15.13
C THR A 93 5.93 -8.02 13.78
N VAL A 94 5.32 -6.84 13.77
CA VAL A 94 5.08 -6.01 12.58
C VAL A 94 5.77 -4.68 12.76
N GLU A 95 6.52 -4.25 11.75
CA GLU A 95 7.12 -2.91 11.68
C GLU A 95 6.27 -2.04 10.76
N ILE A 96 5.90 -0.86 11.22
CA ILE A 96 5.21 0.17 10.46
C ILE A 96 6.22 1.26 10.13
N ALA A 97 6.50 1.42 8.84
CA ALA A 97 7.34 2.49 8.34
C ALA A 97 6.60 3.84 8.44
N PRO A 98 7.32 4.94 8.72
CA PRO A 98 6.71 6.25 8.81
C PRO A 98 6.22 6.69 7.45
N ARG A 99 4.95 7.09 7.38
CA ARG A 99 4.36 7.77 6.21
C ARG A 99 4.77 9.25 6.15
N TYR A 100 5.16 9.80 7.31
CA TYR A 100 5.36 11.22 7.61
C TYR A 100 4.16 12.12 7.28
N VAL A 101 2.99 11.49 7.13
CA VAL A 101 1.71 12.17 6.92
C VAL A 101 0.69 11.47 7.82
N ASN A 102 0.09 12.23 8.73
CA ASN A 102 -0.86 11.74 9.71
C ASN A 102 -2.31 11.76 9.17
N GLU A 103 -3.28 11.53 10.06
CA GLU A 103 -4.68 11.30 9.71
C GLU A 103 -5.45 12.58 9.37
N ASN A 104 -4.89 13.75 9.65
CA ASN A 104 -5.49 15.05 9.32
C ASN A 104 -5.41 15.37 7.81
N CYS A 105 -4.72 14.53 7.02
CA CYS A 105 -4.58 14.73 5.58
C CYS A 105 -5.94 14.68 4.89
N THR A 106 -6.28 15.74 4.14
CA THR A 106 -7.54 15.83 3.38
C THR A 106 -7.37 15.53 1.89
N CYS A 107 -6.19 15.11 1.45
CA CYS A 107 -5.84 14.91 0.04
C CYS A 107 -6.14 16.12 -0.87
N CYS A 108 -5.94 17.35 -0.39
CA CYS A 108 -6.19 18.57 -1.18
C CYS A 108 -5.14 18.83 -2.28
N GLY A 109 -3.97 18.19 -2.22
CA GLY A 109 -2.91 18.32 -3.23
C GLY A 109 -2.07 19.60 -3.17
N GLU A 110 -2.31 20.51 -2.21
CA GLU A 110 -1.53 21.75 -2.10
C GLU A 110 -0.04 21.50 -1.82
N CYS A 111 0.27 20.47 -1.01
CA CYS A 111 1.66 20.07 -0.74
C CYS A 111 2.39 19.53 -1.98
N GLU A 112 1.68 18.83 -2.87
CA GLU A 112 2.25 18.28 -4.10
C GLU A 112 2.60 19.37 -5.11
N LYS A 113 1.76 20.42 -5.22
CA LYS A 113 1.98 21.55 -6.14
C LYS A 113 3.26 22.33 -5.85
N VAL A 114 3.65 22.44 -4.57
CA VAL A 114 4.85 23.18 -4.14
C VAL A 114 6.12 22.32 -4.11
N CYS A 115 5.97 20.99 -4.20
CA CYS A 115 7.08 20.05 -4.16
C CYS A 115 7.86 20.04 -5.48
N GLN A 116 9.17 20.24 -5.40
CA GLN A 116 10.05 20.22 -6.57
C GLN A 116 10.73 18.86 -6.75
N GLY A 117 11.04 18.17 -5.65
CA GLY A 117 11.63 16.83 -5.63
C GLY A 117 10.76 15.81 -6.36
N GLU A 118 11.42 14.91 -7.08
CA GLU A 118 10.79 13.90 -7.91
C GLU A 118 11.33 12.51 -7.61
N ARG A 119 10.47 11.52 -7.71
CA ARG A 119 10.78 10.09 -7.58
C ARG A 119 10.21 9.32 -8.75
N GLU A 120 10.76 8.14 -8.99
CA GLU A 120 10.16 7.21 -9.95
C GLU A 120 8.74 6.84 -9.52
N ASP A 121 7.83 6.78 -10.47
CA ASP A 121 6.48 6.32 -10.24
C ASP A 121 6.45 4.80 -10.09
N THR A 122 6.63 4.34 -8.85
CA THR A 122 6.62 2.92 -8.51
C THR A 122 5.27 2.24 -8.78
N PHE A 123 4.16 2.99 -8.80
CA PHE A 123 2.85 2.45 -9.14
C PHE A 123 2.75 2.16 -10.64
N ASN A 124 3.33 3.03 -11.48
CA ASN A 124 3.38 2.88 -12.94
C ASN A 124 4.71 2.30 -13.43
N PHE A 125 5.35 1.39 -12.67
CA PHE A 125 6.55 0.65 -13.08
C PHE A 125 7.72 1.53 -13.54
N GLY A 126 7.86 2.74 -13.00
CA GLY A 126 8.92 3.69 -13.36
C GLY A 126 8.75 4.34 -14.73
N LEU A 127 7.60 4.18 -15.39
CA LEU A 127 7.31 4.80 -16.70
C LEU A 127 7.15 6.33 -16.62
N GLY A 128 7.01 6.86 -15.41
CA GLY A 128 6.88 8.28 -15.14
C GLY A 128 7.56 8.67 -13.84
N LYS A 129 7.35 9.93 -13.46
CA LYS A 129 7.81 10.48 -12.20
C LYS A 129 6.63 11.00 -11.39
N THR A 130 6.73 10.89 -10.08
CA THR A 130 5.83 11.51 -9.10
C THR A 130 6.63 12.47 -8.23
N LYS A 131 5.96 13.34 -7.48
CA LYS A 131 6.62 14.22 -6.52
C LYS A 131 7.09 13.46 -5.28
N ALA A 132 8.02 14.03 -4.53
CA ALA A 132 8.49 13.45 -3.27
C ALA A 132 7.35 13.29 -2.26
N ILE A 133 6.42 14.25 -2.21
CA ILE A 133 5.12 14.07 -1.56
C ILE A 133 4.06 13.73 -2.62
N TYR A 134 3.45 12.56 -2.49
CA TYR A 134 2.56 12.01 -3.52
C TYR A 134 1.36 11.27 -2.93
N LEU A 135 0.30 11.20 -3.71
CA LEU A 135 -0.78 10.24 -3.51
C LEU A 135 -0.47 9.00 -4.37
N PRO A 136 -0.49 7.76 -3.82
CA PRO A 136 -0.06 6.57 -4.57
C PRO A 136 -0.81 6.35 -5.88
N HIS A 137 -2.12 6.66 -5.90
CA HIS A 137 -2.99 6.74 -7.07
C HIS A 137 -4.30 7.45 -6.65
N GLU A 138 -5.10 7.90 -7.62
CA GLU A 138 -6.32 8.70 -7.37
C GLU A 138 -7.32 8.04 -6.40
N HIS A 139 -7.47 6.73 -6.49
CA HIS A 139 -8.38 5.93 -5.64
C HIS A 139 -7.72 5.27 -4.43
N ALA A 140 -6.58 5.78 -3.93
CA ALA A 140 -5.83 5.15 -2.85
C ALA A 140 -6.65 5.04 -1.55
N PHE A 141 -6.63 3.86 -0.93
CA PHE A 141 -7.26 3.60 0.36
C PHE A 141 -6.21 3.07 1.35
N PRO A 142 -6.01 3.73 2.51
CA PRO A 142 -6.62 4.99 2.94
C PRO A 142 -6.19 6.15 2.03
N ALA A 143 -7.12 7.09 1.81
CA ALA A 143 -6.84 8.30 1.03
C ALA A 143 -5.94 9.21 1.86
N ARG A 144 -4.62 9.07 1.68
CA ARG A 144 -3.61 9.80 2.44
C ARG A 144 -2.32 9.92 1.63
N TYR A 145 -1.75 11.13 1.59
CA TYR A 145 -0.45 11.38 0.98
C TYR A 145 0.67 10.61 1.69
N VAL A 146 1.80 10.47 1.01
CA VAL A 146 3.04 9.86 1.51
C VAL A 146 4.19 10.78 1.17
N LEU A 147 5.10 10.99 2.12
CA LEU A 147 6.32 11.76 1.89
C LEU A 147 7.51 10.81 1.76
N ASP A 148 8.15 10.79 0.60
CA ASP A 148 9.42 10.12 0.38
C ASP A 148 10.57 11.11 0.64
N LYS A 149 11.13 11.05 1.85
CA LYS A 149 12.23 11.93 2.25
C LYS A 149 13.48 11.79 1.38
N ALA A 150 13.71 10.62 0.79
CA ALA A 150 14.89 10.38 -0.04
C ALA A 150 14.81 11.12 -1.38
N ALA A 151 13.60 11.54 -1.80
CA ALA A 151 13.34 12.21 -3.07
C ALA A 151 13.19 13.73 -2.94
N LEU A 152 13.35 14.31 -1.74
CA LEU A 152 13.20 15.74 -1.52
C LEU A 152 14.30 16.54 -2.21
N ALA A 153 13.91 17.62 -2.89
CA ALA A 153 14.82 18.67 -3.30
C ALA A 153 15.09 19.64 -2.13
N GLU A 154 16.15 20.44 -2.28
CA GLU A 154 16.48 21.48 -1.30
C GLU A 154 15.30 22.45 -1.09
N GLY A 155 14.94 22.69 0.17
CA GLY A 155 13.82 23.56 0.55
C GLY A 155 12.42 22.97 0.37
N ASP A 156 12.28 21.71 -0.07
CA ASP A 156 10.96 21.09 -0.24
C ASP A 156 10.22 20.91 1.09
N LEU A 157 10.94 20.53 2.14
CA LEU A 157 10.31 20.19 3.42
C LEU A 157 9.59 21.41 4.00
N GLU A 158 10.24 22.57 3.98
CA GLU A 158 9.70 23.84 4.44
C GLU A 158 8.47 24.24 3.62
N ARG A 159 8.58 24.18 2.28
CA ARG A 159 7.46 24.49 1.37
C ARG A 159 6.25 23.58 1.60
N ILE A 160 6.48 22.28 1.76
CA ILE A 160 5.44 21.28 1.98
C ILE A 160 4.73 21.51 3.33
N LEU A 161 5.50 21.83 4.38
CA LEU A 161 4.97 22.16 5.71
C LEU A 161 4.11 23.42 5.65
N GLU A 162 4.61 24.50 5.04
CA GLU A 162 3.89 25.77 4.89
C GLU A 162 2.59 25.63 4.06
N ALA A 163 2.60 24.78 3.03
CA ALA A 163 1.41 24.52 2.21
C ALA A 163 0.30 23.74 2.94
N CYS A 164 0.65 22.96 3.97
CA CYS A 164 -0.31 22.09 4.66
C CYS A 164 -1.08 22.84 5.76
N LYS A 165 -2.30 23.29 5.44
CA LYS A 165 -3.20 23.98 6.38
C LYS A 165 -3.80 23.10 7.48
N TYR A 166 -3.59 21.78 7.40
CA TYR A 166 -4.25 20.79 8.26
C TYR A 166 -3.31 20.13 9.27
N ASN A 167 -2.05 20.60 9.38
CA ASN A 167 -1.03 20.00 10.24
C ASN A 167 -0.89 18.48 10.00
N ALA A 168 -0.96 18.07 8.73
CA ALA A 168 -0.95 16.66 8.36
C ALA A 168 0.47 16.13 8.12
N ILE A 169 1.44 16.99 7.84
CA ILE A 169 2.82 16.60 7.56
C ILE A 169 3.60 16.50 8.87
N GLU A 170 4.19 15.35 9.13
CA GLU A 170 4.90 15.03 10.37
C GLU A 170 6.28 14.42 10.03
N PRO A 171 7.29 15.26 9.74
CA PRO A 171 8.58 14.79 9.26
C PRO A 171 9.33 13.95 10.29
N ASP A 172 9.13 14.17 11.57
CA ASP A 172 9.79 13.48 12.67
C ASP A 172 9.09 12.16 13.06
N MET A 173 8.04 11.75 12.34
CA MET A 173 7.35 10.47 12.53
C MET A 173 8.36 9.31 12.55
N GLN A 174 8.34 8.53 13.64
CA GLN A 174 9.25 7.40 13.84
C GLN A 174 8.61 6.09 13.37
N PRO A 175 9.41 5.10 12.91
CA PRO A 175 8.93 3.75 12.73
C PRO A 175 8.33 3.19 14.02
N GLN A 176 7.25 2.42 13.90
CA GLN A 176 6.59 1.79 15.03
C GLN A 176 6.71 0.26 14.93
N THR A 177 6.90 -0.40 16.07
CA THR A 177 6.89 -1.86 16.14
C THR A 177 5.70 -2.30 16.97
N LEU A 178 4.80 -3.06 16.34
CA LEU A 178 3.63 -3.65 16.99
C LEU A 178 3.83 -5.16 17.12
N THR A 179 3.28 -5.72 18.20
CA THR A 179 3.25 -7.16 18.43
C THR A 179 1.81 -7.61 18.54
N PHE A 180 1.44 -8.60 17.74
CA PHE A 180 0.08 -9.15 17.71
C PHE A 180 0.11 -10.61 18.12
N GLU A 181 -0.80 -10.98 19.04
CA GLU A 181 -1.10 -12.37 19.34
C GLU A 181 -2.30 -12.81 18.50
N VAL A 182 -2.11 -13.83 17.66
CA VAL A 182 -3.13 -14.29 16.69
C VAL A 182 -3.22 -15.82 16.65
N GLY A 183 -4.42 -16.34 16.43
CA GLY A 183 -4.66 -17.78 16.34
C GLY A 183 -4.35 -18.35 14.96
N ALA A 184 -4.49 -17.54 13.91
CA ALA A 184 -4.26 -17.93 12.52
C ALA A 184 -3.62 -16.79 11.71
N ILE A 185 -2.92 -17.18 10.64
CA ILE A 185 -2.27 -16.27 9.70
C ILE A 185 -2.71 -16.64 8.28
N ILE A 186 -3.23 -15.67 7.54
CA ILE A 186 -3.53 -15.77 6.11
C ILE A 186 -2.44 -15.02 5.35
N TRP A 187 -1.68 -15.74 4.53
CA TRP A 187 -0.57 -15.17 3.75
C TRP A 187 -1.01 -14.87 2.31
N ALA A 188 -1.25 -13.59 2.01
CA ALA A 188 -1.85 -13.11 0.76
C ALA A 188 -0.99 -12.03 0.07
N THR A 189 0.34 -12.17 0.08
CA THR A 189 1.30 -11.15 -0.41
C THR A 189 1.38 -11.01 -1.94
N GLY A 190 0.53 -11.74 -2.67
CA GLY A 190 0.40 -11.64 -4.12
C GLY A 190 1.56 -12.28 -4.90
N TRP A 191 1.87 -11.71 -6.05
CA TRP A 191 2.86 -12.21 -7.01
C TRP A 191 3.75 -11.07 -7.50
N LYS A 192 4.94 -11.33 -8.04
CA LYS A 192 5.77 -10.31 -8.70
C LYS A 192 5.87 -10.61 -10.21
N PRO A 193 5.81 -9.62 -11.12
CA PRO A 193 6.04 -9.86 -12.53
C PRO A 193 7.40 -10.52 -12.75
N TYR A 194 7.46 -11.34 -13.80
CA TYR A 194 8.72 -11.94 -14.21
C TYR A 194 9.69 -10.85 -14.66
N ASP A 195 10.96 -11.02 -14.30
CA ASP A 195 12.03 -10.12 -14.72
C ASP A 195 12.33 -10.33 -16.22
N ALA A 196 11.74 -9.48 -17.05
CA ALA A 196 11.82 -9.58 -18.50
C ALA A 196 13.24 -9.39 -19.06
N THR A 197 14.19 -8.84 -18.28
CA THR A 197 15.60 -8.73 -18.69
C THR A 197 16.27 -10.10 -18.89
N LYS A 198 15.71 -11.15 -18.27
CA LYS A 198 16.15 -12.54 -18.43
C LYS A 198 15.72 -13.16 -19.77
N LEU A 199 14.73 -12.59 -20.45
CA LEU A 199 14.29 -13.00 -21.78
C LEU A 199 15.15 -12.32 -22.85
N THR A 200 16.43 -12.69 -22.89
CA THR A 200 17.46 -12.03 -23.70
C THR A 200 17.14 -11.99 -25.20
N ASN A 201 16.36 -12.97 -25.69
CA ASN A 201 15.88 -13.03 -27.08
C ASN A 201 14.85 -11.95 -27.43
N LEU A 202 14.15 -11.37 -26.43
CA LEU A 202 13.14 -10.33 -26.63
C LEU A 202 13.71 -8.91 -26.50
N LYS A 203 14.97 -8.77 -26.07
CA LYS A 203 15.69 -7.48 -25.96
C LYS A 203 15.04 -6.42 -25.07
N TYR A 204 14.21 -6.86 -24.11
CA TYR A 204 13.62 -5.97 -23.11
C TYR A 204 14.72 -5.20 -22.34
N GLY A 205 14.58 -3.88 -22.24
CA GLY A 205 15.53 -3.00 -21.54
C GLY A 205 16.87 -2.78 -22.26
N GLN A 206 17.02 -3.22 -23.52
CA GLN A 206 18.22 -2.96 -24.30
C GLN A 206 18.13 -1.65 -25.11
N PRO A 207 19.25 -0.91 -25.30
CA PRO A 207 19.27 0.30 -26.11
C PRO A 207 18.76 0.05 -27.54
N GLY A 208 17.88 0.92 -28.04
CA GLY A 208 17.24 0.80 -29.35
C GLY A 208 16.01 -0.12 -29.38
N PHE A 209 15.58 -0.65 -28.23
CA PHE A 209 14.38 -1.50 -28.06
C PHE A 209 13.45 -0.95 -26.97
N GLU A 210 13.32 0.37 -26.86
CA GLU A 210 12.56 1.06 -25.81
C GLU A 210 11.05 0.74 -25.83
N ASN A 211 10.52 0.35 -27.00
CA ASN A 211 9.11 0.00 -27.17
C ASN A 211 8.77 -1.45 -26.76
N VAL A 212 9.75 -2.24 -26.30
CA VAL A 212 9.51 -3.59 -25.76
C VAL A 212 9.11 -3.44 -24.29
N ILE A 213 7.82 -3.60 -24.00
CA ILE A 213 7.24 -3.47 -22.65
C ILE A 213 6.65 -4.79 -22.15
N THR A 214 6.45 -4.89 -20.83
CA THR A 214 5.72 -6.01 -20.20
C THR A 214 4.22 -5.74 -20.19
N ASN A 215 3.40 -6.77 -19.99
CA ASN A 215 1.94 -6.63 -19.96
C ASN A 215 1.39 -5.80 -18.78
N MET A 216 2.23 -5.52 -17.78
CA MET A 216 1.85 -4.73 -16.60
C MET A 216 2.26 -3.26 -16.71
N GLN A 217 3.15 -2.94 -17.66
CA GLN A 217 3.55 -1.58 -18.03
C GLN A 217 2.56 -1.01 -19.05
#